data_AF-A0A1M7N2U3-F1
#
_entry.id   AF-A0A1M7N2U3-F1
#
_cell.length_a   1.000
_cell.length_b   1.000
_cell.length_c   1.000
_cell.angle_alpha   90.00
_cell.angle_beta   90.00
_cell.angle_gamma   90.00
#
_symmetry.space_group_name_H-M   'P 1'
#
loop_
_entity.id
_entity.type
_entity.pdbx_description
1 polymer ?
#
loop_
_entity_poly.entity_id
_entity_poly.type
_entity_poly.pdbx_seq_one_letter_code
_entity_poly.pdbx_strand_id
1 'polypeptide(L)'
;MAYDLDKLLDEIILEYGENKEYKRPSIRWSNFNRLWSYGEYLYWDNYIEISKFLDDSKIDKEVIKFVIYHEYLHQIYADHNSTFRKKENTYPNVKKYQKFLEEYFSNIEDLPQCKVDRQLNAKKDTVFCVLTGLELKNYLLAIYACNFNHYIDLGKEIKIEKRFLENPQNVIWLVKEDDIYYVIGWGIDVRFETKRKNISLKPLCDDVFFYQASCFSENTSWTMDVGLNIPTDLFPHNFSGICSSTDITDFSVDDVFSYINTYDCDLHKIGFYKSALYCTAPLIETEYNKLIKLAKKEKNFMRAIWITNSAIDSNDCMEVRLFLANAMLNMLLFEEAYSAFEEILKVQSDNEEAKKGALLAKTFVGKL
;
A
#
# COMPACT_ATOMS: atom_id res chain seq x y z
N MET A 1 13.42 -22.10 14.12
CA MET A 1 13.17 -20.79 14.75
C MET A 1 14.11 -20.65 15.92
N ALA A 2 14.95 -19.62 15.89
CA ALA A 2 15.93 -19.28 16.91
C ALA A 2 15.30 -18.48 18.07
N TYR A 3 14.23 -17.72 17.79
CA TYR A 3 13.55 -16.90 18.80
C TYR A 3 12.04 -17.16 18.86
N ASP A 4 11.50 -16.99 20.07
CA ASP A 4 10.06 -16.99 20.36
C ASP A 4 9.55 -15.55 20.39
N LEU A 5 8.95 -15.10 19.28
CA LEU A 5 8.50 -13.71 19.12
C LEU A 5 7.42 -13.31 20.11
N ASP A 6 6.50 -14.21 20.47
CA ASP A 6 5.45 -13.90 21.45
C ASP A 6 6.06 -13.62 22.83
N LYS A 7 7.02 -14.44 23.25
CA LYS A 7 7.77 -14.20 24.48
C LYS A 7 8.55 -12.88 24.43
N LEU A 8 9.19 -12.57 23.30
CA LEU A 8 9.93 -11.30 23.15
C LEU A 8 8.99 -10.08 23.24
N LEU A 9 7.81 -10.15 22.61
CA LEU A 9 6.80 -9.11 22.69
C LEU A 9 6.32 -8.93 24.14
N ASP A 10 6.06 -10.02 24.87
CA ASP A 10 5.65 -9.96 26.27
C ASP A 10 6.74 -9.33 27.16
N GLU A 11 8.03 -9.65 26.90
CA GLU A 11 9.15 -8.99 27.58
C GLU A 11 9.19 -7.48 27.29
N ILE A 12 8.98 -7.06 26.04
CA ILE A 12 8.91 -5.64 25.66
C ILE A 12 7.75 -4.93 26.37
N ILE A 13 6.58 -5.54 26.40
CA ILE A 13 5.40 -4.97 27.08
C ILE A 13 5.65 -4.85 28.58
N LEU A 14 6.27 -5.86 29.19
CA LEU A 14 6.63 -5.84 30.61
C LEU A 14 7.65 -4.74 30.94
N GLU A 15 8.64 -4.53 30.07
CA GLU A 15 9.74 -3.58 30.29
C GLU A 15 9.34 -2.12 30.00
N TYR A 16 8.59 -1.88 28.91
CA TYR A 16 8.28 -0.53 28.42
C TYR A 16 6.84 -0.08 28.65
N GLY A 17 5.98 -0.99 29.11
CA GLY A 17 4.59 -0.77 29.49
C GLY A 17 3.57 -1.15 28.41
N GLU A 18 2.38 -1.53 28.86
CA GLU A 18 1.22 -1.77 28.01
C GLU A 18 0.65 -0.47 27.42
N ASN A 19 0.26 -0.53 26.15
CA ASN A 19 -0.54 0.49 25.49
C ASN A 19 -2.00 0.31 25.93
N LYS A 20 -2.34 0.81 27.13
CA LYS A 20 -3.63 0.55 27.81
C LYS A 20 -4.91 0.88 27.02
N GLU A 21 -4.80 1.65 25.94
CA GLU A 21 -5.93 2.00 25.07
C GLU A 21 -6.14 0.97 23.94
N TYR A 22 -5.20 0.05 23.76
CA TYR A 22 -5.13 -0.88 22.63
C TYR A 22 -5.06 -2.33 23.09
N LYS A 23 -5.59 -3.23 22.26
CA LYS A 23 -5.45 -4.67 22.44
C LYS A 23 -3.99 -5.07 22.15
N ARG A 24 -3.43 -6.03 22.91
CA ARG A 24 -2.10 -6.59 22.62
C ARG A 24 -2.04 -7.07 21.16
N PRO A 25 -1.04 -6.65 20.37
CA PRO A 25 -0.91 -7.14 19.00
C PRO A 25 -0.48 -8.60 18.94
N SER A 26 -0.78 -9.26 17.82
CA SER A 26 -0.16 -10.53 17.46
C SER A 26 1.18 -10.27 16.77
N ILE A 27 2.07 -11.27 16.74
CA ILE A 27 3.41 -11.11 16.15
C ILE A 27 3.86 -12.35 15.38
N ARG A 28 4.57 -12.16 14.24
CA ARG A 28 5.15 -13.24 13.43
C ARG A 28 6.39 -12.82 12.65
N TRP A 29 7.09 -13.82 12.12
CA TRP A 29 8.10 -13.64 11.08
C TRP A 29 7.48 -13.38 9.71
N SER A 30 8.11 -12.53 8.91
CA SER A 30 7.67 -12.22 7.55
C SER A 30 7.67 -13.48 6.68
N ASN A 31 6.62 -13.63 5.87
CA ASN A 31 6.50 -14.74 4.91
C ASN A 31 7.33 -14.53 3.64
N PHE A 32 7.90 -13.34 3.47
CA PHE A 32 8.67 -12.90 2.31
C PHE A 32 10.02 -12.32 2.76
N ASN A 33 10.96 -12.18 1.83
CA ASN A 33 12.27 -11.55 2.00
C ASN A 33 12.09 -10.04 2.20
N ARG A 34 11.89 -9.64 3.46
CA ARG A 34 11.79 -8.24 3.85
C ARG A 34 13.20 -7.65 3.98
N LEU A 35 13.62 -6.88 2.99
CA LEU A 35 14.95 -6.27 2.81
C LEU A 35 14.95 -4.75 3.07
N TRP A 36 13.83 -4.07 2.80
CA TRP A 36 13.71 -2.61 2.95
C TRP A 36 13.23 -2.16 4.33
N SER A 37 12.81 -3.09 5.18
CA SER A 37 12.35 -2.81 6.54
C SER A 37 12.70 -3.95 7.49
N TYR A 38 12.85 -3.63 8.78
CA TYR A 38 13.18 -4.63 9.80
C TYR A 38 11.93 -5.28 10.39
N GLY A 39 10.82 -4.55 10.35
CA GLY A 39 9.48 -5.01 10.68
C GLY A 39 8.42 -4.06 10.13
N GLU A 40 7.15 -4.38 10.39
CA GLU A 40 6.00 -3.54 10.06
C GLU A 40 4.85 -3.81 11.03
N TYR A 41 4.21 -2.76 11.52
CA TYR A 41 2.95 -2.85 12.24
C TYR A 41 1.72 -2.58 11.35
N LEU A 42 0.85 -3.57 11.23
CA LEU A 42 -0.42 -3.52 10.51
C LEU A 42 -1.54 -3.10 11.48
N TYR A 43 -1.92 -1.81 11.45
CA TYR A 43 -2.83 -1.24 12.46
C TYR A 43 -4.21 -1.90 12.49
N TRP A 44 -4.84 -2.15 11.35
CA TRP A 44 -6.20 -2.69 11.27
C TRP A 44 -6.28 -4.19 11.57
N ASP A 45 -5.16 -4.91 11.44
CA ASP A 45 -5.03 -6.33 11.76
C ASP A 45 -4.42 -6.55 13.17
N ASN A 46 -4.01 -5.46 13.82
CA ASN A 46 -3.30 -5.47 15.11
C ASN A 46 -2.11 -6.43 15.12
N TYR A 47 -1.26 -6.33 14.10
CA TYR A 47 -0.26 -7.35 13.81
C TYR A 47 1.12 -6.73 13.64
N ILE A 48 2.14 -7.29 14.31
CA ILE A 48 3.55 -6.96 14.09
C ILE A 48 4.18 -8.07 13.24
N GLU A 49 4.77 -7.70 12.12
CA GLU A 49 5.55 -8.62 11.31
C GLU A 49 7.03 -8.24 11.37
N ILE A 50 7.91 -9.18 11.70
CA ILE A 50 9.36 -8.98 11.82
C ILE A 50 10.06 -9.69 10.67
N SER A 51 11.07 -9.08 10.06
CA SER A 51 11.85 -9.71 8.99
C SER A 51 12.42 -11.06 9.42
N LYS A 52 12.16 -12.12 8.65
CA LYS A 52 12.69 -13.47 8.93
C LYS A 52 14.22 -13.55 8.90
N PHE A 53 14.92 -12.59 8.29
CA PHE A 53 16.38 -12.52 8.32
C PHE A 53 16.93 -12.28 9.74
N LEU A 54 16.08 -11.81 10.66
CA LEU A 54 16.40 -11.65 12.07
C LEU A 54 16.23 -12.95 12.88
N ASP A 55 15.68 -14.03 12.30
CA ASP A 55 15.56 -15.35 12.94
C ASP A 55 16.89 -16.15 12.86
N ASP A 56 18.01 -15.52 13.23
CA ASP A 56 19.34 -16.14 13.30
C ASP A 56 19.88 -16.08 14.73
N SER A 57 20.26 -17.24 15.27
CA SER A 57 20.94 -17.41 16.57
C SER A 57 22.20 -16.54 16.78
N LYS A 58 22.82 -16.04 15.71
CA LYS A 58 23.98 -15.14 15.77
C LYS A 58 23.60 -13.68 16.05
N ILE A 59 22.36 -13.30 15.80
CA ILE A 59 21.87 -11.94 16.03
C ILE A 59 21.59 -11.78 17.52
N ASP A 60 22.01 -10.68 18.11
CA ASP A 60 21.72 -10.41 19.52
C ASP A 60 20.20 -10.27 19.74
N LYS A 61 19.66 -10.97 20.74
CA LYS A 61 18.25 -10.90 21.15
C LYS A 61 17.80 -9.44 21.36
N GLU A 62 18.67 -8.57 21.85
CA GLU A 62 18.35 -7.17 22.11
C GLU A 62 18.15 -6.35 20.81
N VAL A 63 18.74 -6.78 19.68
CA VAL A 63 18.45 -6.19 18.37
C VAL A 63 17.02 -6.51 17.94
N ILE A 64 16.59 -7.76 18.14
CA ILE A 64 15.24 -8.21 17.76
C ILE A 64 14.20 -7.51 18.63
N LYS A 65 14.43 -7.47 19.95
CA LYS A 65 13.61 -6.71 20.89
C LYS A 65 13.52 -5.23 20.53
N PHE A 66 14.61 -4.60 20.07
CA PHE A 66 14.58 -3.23 19.58
C PHE A 66 13.62 -3.04 18.39
N VAL A 67 13.66 -3.95 17.40
CA VAL A 67 12.73 -3.90 16.25
C VAL A 67 11.29 -4.11 16.72
N ILE A 68 11.03 -5.10 17.58
CA ILE A 68 9.69 -5.36 18.14
C ILE A 68 9.18 -4.13 18.88
N TYR A 69 10.03 -3.47 19.68
CA TYR A 69 9.66 -2.25 20.38
C TYR A 69 9.31 -1.13 19.40
N HIS A 70 10.12 -0.92 18.36
CA HIS A 70 9.85 0.07 17.31
C HIS A 70 8.46 -0.15 16.68
N GLU A 71 8.17 -1.37 16.23
CA GLU A 71 6.87 -1.69 15.63
C GLU A 71 5.71 -1.59 16.63
N TYR A 72 5.93 -1.98 17.88
CA TYR A 72 4.93 -1.84 18.93
C TYR A 72 4.56 -0.38 19.22
N LEU A 73 5.50 0.56 19.07
CA LEU A 73 5.20 1.99 19.17
C LEU A 73 4.27 2.48 18.06
N HIS A 74 4.30 1.85 16.88
CA HIS A 74 3.39 2.20 15.80
C HIS A 74 1.91 1.93 16.12
N GLN A 75 1.61 1.15 17.16
CA GLN A 75 0.25 1.03 17.66
C GLN A 75 -0.32 2.39 18.09
N ILE A 76 0.48 3.25 18.73
CA ILE A 76 0.07 4.60 19.15
C ILE A 76 0.37 5.63 18.06
N TYR A 77 1.50 5.51 17.37
CA TYR A 77 2.00 6.56 16.48
C TYR A 77 1.95 6.12 15.00
N ALA A 78 1.21 6.86 14.17
CA ALA A 78 1.22 6.60 12.73
C ALA A 78 2.58 6.89 12.09
N ASP A 79 3.25 7.97 12.52
CA ASP A 79 4.50 8.46 11.92
C ASP A 79 5.64 8.56 12.95
N HIS A 80 6.88 8.55 12.47
CA HIS A 80 8.10 8.78 13.26
C HIS A 80 8.31 10.25 13.67
N ASN A 81 7.27 10.87 14.22
CA ASN A 81 7.32 12.24 14.71
C ASN A 81 8.23 12.38 15.96
N SER A 82 8.40 13.62 16.45
CA SER A 82 9.28 13.89 17.60
C SER A 82 8.85 13.15 18.88
N THR A 83 7.56 12.87 19.08
CA THR A 83 7.09 12.07 20.23
C THR A 83 7.40 10.59 20.07
N PHE A 84 7.24 10.02 18.87
CA PHE A 84 7.69 8.66 18.57
C PHE A 84 9.18 8.52 18.85
N ARG A 85 10.01 9.41 18.28
CA ARG A 85 11.47 9.36 18.44
C ARG A 85 11.91 9.49 19.89
N LYS A 86 11.22 10.30 20.70
CA LYS A 86 11.49 10.38 22.15
C LYS A 86 11.23 9.05 22.85
N LYS A 87 10.14 8.37 22.50
CA LYS A 87 9.77 7.08 23.09
C LYS A 87 10.67 5.94 22.58
N GLU A 88 11.02 5.93 21.30
CA GLU A 88 12.00 4.99 20.73
C GLU A 88 13.35 5.10 21.44
N ASN A 89 13.84 6.32 21.69
CA ASN A 89 15.11 6.58 22.38
C ASN A 89 15.12 6.19 23.87
N THR A 90 14.02 5.69 24.44
CA THR A 90 14.06 5.08 25.78
C THR A 90 14.64 3.67 25.74
N TYR A 91 14.67 3.02 24.57
CA TYR A 91 15.37 1.76 24.40
C TYR A 91 16.89 2.00 24.49
N PRO A 92 17.65 1.22 25.28
CA PRO A 92 19.08 1.44 25.42
C PRO A 92 19.79 1.20 24.09
N ASN A 93 20.88 1.92 23.82
CA ASN A 93 21.74 1.68 22.65
C ASN A 93 21.06 1.75 21.26
N VAL A 94 19.95 2.47 21.08
CA VAL A 94 19.23 2.61 19.79
C VAL A 94 20.17 2.81 18.60
N LYS A 95 21.09 3.77 18.68
CA LYS A 95 22.03 4.08 17.58
C LYS A 95 22.93 2.89 17.21
N LYS A 96 23.31 2.06 18.18
CA LYS A 96 24.11 0.85 17.96
C LYS A 96 23.28 -0.19 17.20
N TYR A 97 22.04 -0.42 17.63
CA TYR A 97 21.16 -1.41 17.00
C TYR A 97 20.71 -0.99 15.61
N GLN A 98 20.39 0.29 15.39
CA GLN A 98 20.10 0.84 14.06
C GLN A 98 21.28 0.64 13.12
N LYS A 99 22.49 1.04 13.54
CA LYS A 99 23.70 0.84 12.73
C LYS A 99 23.96 -0.64 12.41
N PHE A 100 23.78 -1.53 13.40
CA PHE A 100 23.90 -2.97 13.17
C PHE A 100 22.88 -3.48 12.14
N LEU A 101 21.62 -3.07 12.24
CA LEU A 101 20.57 -3.48 11.30
C LEU A 101 20.85 -2.97 9.88
N GLU A 102 21.28 -1.71 9.74
CA GLU A 102 21.69 -1.12 8.45
C GLU A 102 22.85 -1.92 7.84
N GLU A 103 23.91 -2.19 8.60
CA GLU A 103 25.06 -2.97 8.14
C GLU A 103 24.67 -4.42 7.83
N TYR A 104 23.87 -5.07 8.68
CA TYR A 104 23.45 -6.46 8.49
C TYR A 104 22.63 -6.62 7.21
N PHE A 105 21.61 -5.79 7.01
CA PHE A 105 20.73 -5.88 5.83
C PHE A 105 21.45 -5.49 4.54
N SER A 106 22.38 -4.53 4.60
CA SER A 106 23.19 -4.16 3.42
C SER A 106 24.14 -5.26 2.96
N ASN A 107 24.44 -6.25 3.82
CA ASN A 107 25.33 -7.38 3.52
C ASN A 107 24.58 -8.69 3.25
N ILE A 108 23.26 -8.67 3.10
CA ILE A 108 22.49 -9.86 2.70
C ILE A 108 22.73 -10.09 1.21
N GLU A 109 23.51 -11.13 0.89
CA GLU A 109 23.79 -11.55 -0.50
C GLU A 109 22.90 -12.72 -0.93
N ASP A 110 22.60 -13.64 0.00
CA ASP A 110 21.82 -14.85 -0.27
C ASP A 110 20.36 -14.66 0.14
N LEU A 111 19.47 -14.67 -0.86
CA LEU A 111 18.02 -14.64 -0.65
C LEU A 111 17.44 -16.06 -0.61
N PRO A 112 17.01 -16.57 0.56
CA PRO A 112 16.39 -17.87 0.63
C PRO A 112 15.03 -17.82 -0.07
N GLN A 113 14.77 -18.81 -0.93
CA GLN A 113 13.52 -18.92 -1.66
C GLN A 113 12.33 -19.00 -0.68
N CYS A 114 11.41 -18.04 -0.79
CA CYS A 114 10.11 -18.12 -0.14
C CYS A 114 9.09 -18.79 -1.03
N LYS A 115 8.08 -19.38 -0.38
CA LYS A 115 6.86 -19.77 -1.09
C LYS A 115 6.09 -18.51 -1.46
N VAL A 116 5.89 -18.29 -2.75
CA VAL A 116 5.02 -17.24 -3.29
C VAL A 116 3.81 -17.90 -3.91
N ASP A 117 2.62 -17.59 -3.39
CA ASP A 117 1.35 -18.08 -3.95
C ASP A 117 0.85 -17.09 -5.02
N ARG A 118 1.62 -16.95 -6.11
CA ARG A 118 1.31 -16.11 -7.28
C ARG A 118 1.32 -16.96 -8.56
N GLN A 119 0.32 -16.75 -9.42
CA GLN A 119 0.23 -17.43 -10.72
C GLN A 119 -0.17 -16.44 -11.83
N LEU A 120 0.80 -15.66 -12.30
CA LEU A 120 0.71 -14.91 -13.54
C LEU A 120 1.25 -15.78 -14.68
N ASN A 121 0.50 -15.90 -15.78
CA ASN A 121 0.90 -16.72 -16.91
C ASN A 121 0.93 -15.88 -18.18
N ALA A 122 1.85 -16.20 -19.09
CA ALA A 122 1.85 -15.67 -20.45
C ALA A 122 0.51 -15.99 -21.14
N LYS A 123 -0.32 -14.98 -21.31
CA LYS A 123 -1.58 -15.05 -22.04
C LYS A 123 -1.61 -13.94 -23.08
N LYS A 124 -2.43 -14.10 -24.13
CA LYS A 124 -2.62 -13.10 -25.19
C LYS A 124 -2.99 -11.70 -24.67
N ASP A 125 -3.55 -11.61 -23.47
CA ASP A 125 -3.97 -10.39 -22.77
C ASP A 125 -2.89 -9.81 -21.84
N THR A 126 -1.64 -10.30 -21.93
CA THR A 126 -0.53 -9.72 -21.17
C THR A 126 0.31 -8.78 -22.02
N VAL A 127 0.51 -7.57 -21.51
CA VAL A 127 1.22 -6.49 -22.19
C VAL A 127 2.38 -5.98 -21.33
N PHE A 128 3.45 -5.56 -22.00
CA PHE A 128 4.55 -4.82 -21.39
C PHE A 128 4.32 -3.33 -21.63
N CYS A 129 4.40 -2.51 -20.59
CA CYS A 129 4.15 -1.07 -20.68
C CYS A 129 5.23 -0.27 -19.94
N VAL A 130 5.86 0.66 -20.66
CA VAL A 130 6.90 1.55 -20.15
C VAL A 130 6.28 2.82 -19.60
N LEU A 131 6.62 3.18 -18.37
CA LEU A 131 6.31 4.49 -17.82
C LEU A 131 7.36 5.49 -18.32
N THR A 132 6.95 6.38 -19.22
CA THR A 132 7.88 7.28 -19.92
C THR A 132 8.14 8.58 -19.16
N GLY A 133 9.35 9.12 -19.29
CA GLY A 133 9.73 10.42 -18.70
C GLY A 133 10.01 10.38 -17.20
N LEU A 134 10.33 9.21 -16.65
CA LEU A 134 10.67 9.00 -15.25
C LEU A 134 12.04 8.34 -15.12
N GLU A 135 12.78 8.74 -14.08
CA GLU A 135 13.97 8.01 -13.63
C GLU A 135 13.54 6.79 -12.82
N LEU A 136 14.33 5.70 -12.83
CA LEU A 136 14.01 4.46 -12.11
C LEU A 136 13.66 4.73 -10.65
N LYS A 137 14.50 5.45 -9.90
CA LYS A 137 14.23 5.79 -8.48
C LYS A 137 12.94 6.59 -8.22
N ASN A 138 12.33 7.16 -9.25
CA ASN A 138 11.17 8.05 -9.18
C ASN A 138 9.91 7.45 -9.81
N TYR A 139 9.91 6.15 -10.16
CA TYR A 139 8.81 5.54 -10.90
C TYR A 139 7.45 5.65 -10.19
N LEU A 140 7.45 5.67 -8.84
CA LEU A 140 6.24 5.80 -8.04
C LEU A 140 5.50 7.12 -8.26
N LEU A 141 6.17 8.16 -8.77
CA LEU A 141 5.53 9.43 -9.13
C LEU A 141 4.51 9.29 -10.28
N ALA A 142 4.52 8.16 -11.01
CA ALA A 142 3.51 7.85 -12.00
C ALA A 142 2.15 7.48 -11.39
N ILE A 143 2.09 7.19 -10.09
CA ILE A 143 0.95 6.52 -9.48
C ILE A 143 0.20 7.49 -8.57
N TYR A 144 -1.09 7.64 -8.84
CA TYR A 144 -2.01 8.30 -7.92
C TYR A 144 -3.00 7.27 -7.38
N ALA A 145 -3.16 7.18 -6.05
CA ALA A 145 -4.07 6.22 -5.43
C ALA A 145 -5.29 6.92 -4.84
N CYS A 146 -6.48 6.59 -5.34
CA CYS A 146 -7.75 7.00 -4.75
C CYS A 146 -8.86 6.02 -5.11
N ASN A 147 -9.94 5.99 -4.33
CA ASN A 147 -11.11 5.15 -4.58
C ASN A 147 -10.74 3.66 -4.84
N PHE A 148 -9.83 3.11 -4.03
CA PHE A 148 -9.25 1.76 -4.14
C PHE A 148 -8.53 1.44 -5.45
N ASN A 149 -8.26 2.43 -6.29
CA ASN A 149 -7.60 2.28 -7.57
C ASN A 149 -6.22 2.94 -7.58
N HIS A 150 -5.30 2.37 -8.36
CA HIS A 150 -4.13 3.07 -8.87
C HIS A 150 -4.47 3.66 -10.23
N TYR A 151 -4.27 4.96 -10.37
CA TYR A 151 -4.33 5.71 -11.61
C TYR A 151 -2.89 5.98 -12.05
N ILE A 152 -2.52 5.45 -13.20
CA ILE A 152 -1.12 5.33 -13.62
C ILE A 152 -0.90 6.23 -14.84
N ASP A 153 0.05 7.14 -14.71
CA ASP A 153 0.53 8.03 -15.76
C ASP A 153 1.59 7.32 -16.61
N LEU A 154 1.26 7.10 -17.89
CA LEU A 154 2.16 6.46 -18.84
C LEU A 154 3.16 7.46 -19.46
N GLY A 155 2.96 8.76 -19.22
CA GLY A 155 3.73 9.86 -19.79
C GLY A 155 3.10 10.44 -21.07
N LYS A 156 3.78 11.41 -21.70
CA LYS A 156 3.17 12.31 -22.71
C LYS A 156 3.08 11.73 -24.14
N GLU A 157 3.65 10.56 -24.41
CA GLU A 157 3.89 10.10 -25.78
C GLU A 157 3.33 8.70 -26.10
N ILE A 158 2.68 8.04 -25.14
CA ILE A 158 2.16 6.70 -25.35
C ILE A 158 0.79 6.73 -26.05
N LYS A 159 0.75 6.11 -27.24
CA LYS A 159 -0.47 5.88 -28.01
C LYS A 159 -0.96 4.46 -27.75
N ILE A 160 -2.10 4.33 -27.08
CA ILE A 160 -2.72 3.03 -26.83
C ILE A 160 -3.45 2.56 -28.09
N GLU A 161 -3.03 1.41 -28.60
CA GLU A 161 -3.70 0.75 -29.72
C GLU A 161 -5.08 0.23 -29.32
N LYS A 162 -6.01 0.18 -30.29
CA LYS A 162 -7.39 -0.27 -30.06
C LYS A 162 -7.47 -1.65 -29.42
N ARG A 163 -6.57 -2.57 -29.78
CA ARG A 163 -6.52 -3.94 -29.24
C ARG A 163 -6.35 -4.00 -27.71
N PHE A 164 -5.71 -3.00 -27.11
CA PHE A 164 -5.50 -2.93 -25.66
C PHE A 164 -6.65 -2.25 -24.90
N LEU A 165 -7.62 -1.67 -25.62
CA LEU A 165 -8.77 -0.96 -25.04
C LEU A 165 -10.00 -1.84 -24.92
N GLU A 166 -10.05 -2.96 -25.67
CA GLU A 166 -11.26 -3.78 -25.79
C GLU A 166 -11.56 -4.58 -24.51
N ASN A 167 -10.52 -5.01 -23.80
CA ASN A 167 -10.64 -5.78 -22.55
C ASN A 167 -9.60 -5.29 -21.52
N PRO A 168 -9.84 -5.48 -20.23
CA PRO A 168 -8.78 -5.34 -19.21
C PRO A 168 -7.58 -6.23 -19.55
N GLN A 169 -6.37 -5.75 -19.26
CA GLN A 169 -5.11 -6.42 -19.59
C GLN A 169 -4.36 -6.79 -18.31
N ASN A 170 -3.58 -7.86 -18.37
CA ASN A 170 -2.49 -8.05 -17.41
C ASN A 170 -1.30 -7.21 -17.89
N VAL A 171 -0.66 -6.46 -17.01
CA VAL A 171 0.39 -5.52 -17.38
C VAL A 171 1.66 -5.81 -16.59
N ILE A 172 2.79 -5.82 -17.28
CA ILE A 172 4.12 -5.77 -16.70
C ILE A 172 4.61 -4.33 -16.88
N TRP A 173 4.86 -3.66 -15.76
CA TRP A 173 5.29 -2.26 -15.73
C TRP A 173 6.79 -2.16 -15.84
N LEU A 174 7.25 -1.29 -16.75
CA LEU A 174 8.65 -1.08 -17.04
C LEU A 174 9.04 0.38 -16.84
N VAL A 175 10.30 0.62 -16.47
CA VAL A 175 10.95 1.93 -16.62
C VAL A 175 12.24 1.74 -17.40
N LYS A 176 12.56 2.71 -18.25
CA LYS A 176 13.81 2.72 -19.03
C LYS A 176 14.86 3.55 -18.32
N GLU A 177 16.06 3.00 -18.15
CA GLU A 177 17.26 3.75 -17.78
C GLU A 177 18.41 3.25 -18.65
N ASP A 178 19.08 4.17 -19.32
CA ASP A 178 20.03 3.88 -20.41
C ASP A 178 19.42 2.94 -21.47
N ASP A 179 20.11 1.85 -21.83
CA ASP A 179 19.65 0.86 -22.81
C ASP A 179 18.98 -0.37 -22.15
N ILE A 180 18.46 -0.19 -20.94
CA ILE A 180 17.88 -1.26 -20.11
C ILE A 180 16.45 -0.90 -19.71
N TYR A 181 15.54 -1.88 -19.82
CA TYR A 181 14.23 -1.84 -19.18
C TYR A 181 14.26 -2.58 -17.84
N TYR A 182 13.66 -1.98 -16.84
CA TYR A 182 13.57 -2.49 -15.48
C TYR A 182 12.12 -2.89 -15.18
N VAL A 183 11.90 -4.11 -14.73
CA VAL A 183 10.56 -4.56 -14.28
C VAL A 183 10.30 -3.99 -12.89
N ILE A 184 9.40 -3.01 -12.81
CA ILE A 184 9.08 -2.26 -11.58
C ILE A 184 7.76 -2.68 -10.92
N GLY A 185 7.03 -3.61 -11.55
CA GLY A 185 5.75 -4.06 -11.03
C GLY A 185 4.89 -4.79 -12.05
N TRP A 186 3.71 -5.19 -11.62
CA TRP A 186 2.69 -5.80 -12.45
C TRP A 186 1.29 -5.44 -11.97
N GLY A 187 0.32 -5.48 -12.88
CA GLY A 187 -1.09 -5.25 -12.61
C GLY A 187 -1.97 -6.29 -13.29
N ILE A 188 -3.08 -6.65 -12.64
CA ILE A 188 -4.12 -7.54 -13.15
C ILE A 188 -5.37 -6.72 -13.43
N ASP A 189 -6.06 -7.02 -14.53
CA ASP A 189 -7.28 -6.33 -14.97
C ASP A 189 -7.12 -4.81 -15.15
N VAL A 190 -5.97 -4.40 -15.71
CA VAL A 190 -5.67 -2.99 -16.00
C VAL A 190 -6.49 -2.51 -17.18
N ARG A 191 -7.15 -1.35 -17.02
CA ARG A 191 -7.89 -0.68 -18.08
C ARG A 191 -7.08 0.48 -18.62
N PHE A 192 -6.96 0.55 -19.93
CA PHE A 192 -6.30 1.66 -20.61
C PHE A 192 -7.30 2.67 -21.16
N GLU A 193 -6.85 3.92 -21.25
CA GLU A 193 -7.58 5.02 -21.83
C GLU A 193 -6.97 5.43 -23.18
N THR A 194 -7.84 5.75 -24.13
CA THR A 194 -7.40 6.26 -25.45
C THR A 194 -6.55 7.53 -25.35
N LYS A 195 -6.81 8.34 -24.32
CA LYS A 195 -6.17 9.63 -24.10
C LYS A 195 -5.79 9.75 -22.63
N ARG A 196 -4.64 10.37 -22.39
CA ARG A 196 -4.21 10.79 -21.05
C ARG A 196 -5.24 11.76 -20.46
N LYS A 197 -5.87 11.37 -19.36
CA LYS A 197 -6.83 12.17 -18.60
C LYS A 197 -6.09 13.09 -17.62
N ASN A 198 -6.70 14.22 -17.28
CA ASN A 198 -6.20 15.19 -16.32
C ASN A 198 -7.28 15.41 -15.26
N ILE A 199 -6.99 15.03 -14.03
CA ILE A 199 -7.93 15.09 -12.91
C ILE A 199 -7.46 16.13 -11.92
N SER A 200 -8.33 17.08 -11.60
CA SER A 200 -8.14 18.01 -10.48
C SER A 200 -9.07 17.64 -9.34
N LEU A 201 -8.48 17.51 -8.15
CA LEU A 201 -9.20 17.23 -6.90
C LEU A 201 -9.73 18.48 -6.21
N LYS A 202 -9.67 19.65 -6.86
CA LYS A 202 -10.34 20.86 -6.37
C LYS A 202 -11.85 20.67 -6.33
N PRO A 203 -12.54 21.19 -5.29
CA PRO A 203 -12.01 22.00 -4.18
C PRO A 203 -11.54 21.19 -2.94
N LEU A 204 -11.50 19.86 -3.00
CA LEU A 204 -11.16 19.03 -1.84
C LEU A 204 -9.69 19.18 -1.45
N CYS A 205 -8.77 19.11 -2.41
CA CYS A 205 -7.37 19.46 -2.26
C CYS A 205 -6.80 20.09 -3.54
N ASP A 206 -5.58 20.60 -3.47
CA ASP A 206 -4.90 21.24 -4.60
C ASP A 206 -4.28 20.26 -5.60
N ASP A 207 -4.37 18.95 -5.34
CA ASP A 207 -3.77 17.91 -6.17
C ASP A 207 -4.34 17.90 -7.59
N VAL A 208 -3.43 17.66 -8.53
CA VAL A 208 -3.72 17.42 -9.94
C VAL A 208 -2.87 16.24 -10.38
N PHE A 209 -3.50 15.25 -11.00
CA PHE A 209 -2.79 14.08 -11.52
C PHE A 209 -3.27 13.73 -12.93
N PHE A 210 -2.42 12.98 -13.62
CA PHE A 210 -2.70 12.49 -14.95
C PHE A 210 -2.71 10.98 -14.93
N TYR A 211 -3.50 10.37 -15.80
CA TYR A 211 -3.45 8.93 -15.96
C TYR A 211 -3.88 8.52 -17.36
N GLN A 212 -3.42 7.35 -17.78
CA GLN A 212 -3.86 6.68 -18.99
C GLN A 212 -4.10 5.18 -18.76
N ALA A 213 -3.83 4.69 -17.54
CA ALA A 213 -4.24 3.36 -17.09
C ALA A 213 -4.86 3.44 -15.68
N SER A 214 -5.77 2.52 -15.37
CA SER A 214 -6.34 2.36 -14.05
C SER A 214 -6.56 0.89 -13.70
N CYS A 215 -6.45 0.57 -12.41
CA CYS A 215 -6.62 -0.79 -11.88
C CYS A 215 -6.85 -0.73 -10.37
N PHE A 216 -7.45 -1.79 -9.80
CA PHE A 216 -7.55 -1.89 -8.34
C PHE A 216 -6.16 -1.97 -7.71
N SER A 217 -5.98 -1.28 -6.59
CA SER A 217 -4.72 -1.25 -5.84
C SER A 217 -4.31 -2.65 -5.35
N GLU A 218 -5.28 -3.49 -5.00
CA GLU A 218 -5.07 -4.89 -4.59
C GLU A 218 -4.67 -5.81 -5.75
N ASN A 219 -4.97 -5.41 -7.00
CA ASN A 219 -4.60 -6.16 -8.21
C ASN A 219 -3.24 -5.75 -8.76
N THR A 220 -2.55 -4.82 -8.09
CA THR A 220 -1.31 -4.21 -8.60
C THR A 220 -0.22 -4.29 -7.55
N SER A 221 1.00 -4.56 -8.00
CA SER A 221 2.16 -4.70 -7.15
C SER A 221 3.33 -3.92 -7.74
N TRP A 222 4.06 -3.25 -6.88
CA TRP A 222 5.18 -2.38 -7.23
C TRP A 222 6.40 -2.83 -6.44
N THR A 223 7.49 -3.16 -7.14
CA THR A 223 8.68 -3.78 -6.54
C THR A 223 9.52 -2.73 -5.82
N MET A 224 9.86 -2.95 -4.54
CA MET A 224 10.82 -2.07 -3.87
C MET A 224 12.25 -2.33 -4.33
N ASP A 225 12.57 -3.59 -4.66
CA ASP A 225 13.85 -3.99 -5.24
C ASP A 225 13.66 -4.45 -6.69
N VAL A 226 14.51 -3.95 -7.57
CA VAL A 226 14.38 -4.16 -9.02
C VAL A 226 15.46 -5.15 -9.46
N GLY A 227 15.14 -6.43 -9.40
CA GLY A 227 16.07 -7.51 -9.74
C GLY A 227 16.10 -7.86 -11.23
N LEU A 228 15.01 -7.64 -11.96
CA LEU A 228 14.91 -8.04 -13.37
C LEU A 228 15.09 -6.85 -14.31
N ASN A 229 16.17 -6.95 -15.10
CA ASN A 229 16.48 -6.06 -16.20
C ASN A 229 16.34 -6.80 -17.54
N ILE A 230 15.93 -6.07 -18.57
CA ILE A 230 15.73 -6.58 -19.93
C ILE A 230 16.40 -5.59 -20.89
N PRO A 231 17.43 -5.99 -21.65
CA PRO A 231 18.02 -5.16 -22.68
C PRO A 231 16.97 -4.63 -23.67
N THR A 232 17.06 -3.34 -24.00
CA THR A 232 16.05 -2.67 -24.83
C THR A 232 15.99 -3.18 -26.27
N ASP A 233 17.07 -3.78 -26.77
CA ASP A 233 17.18 -4.38 -28.11
C ASP A 233 16.45 -5.72 -28.25
N LEU A 234 16.01 -6.33 -27.15
CA LEU A 234 15.17 -7.53 -27.14
C LEU A 234 13.67 -7.23 -27.32
N PHE A 235 13.28 -5.95 -27.30
CA PHE A 235 11.92 -5.52 -27.62
C PHE A 235 11.78 -5.22 -29.11
N PRO A 236 10.56 -5.30 -29.68
CA PRO A 236 10.34 -5.03 -31.10
C PRO A 236 10.94 -3.69 -31.54
N HIS A 237 11.58 -3.63 -32.72
CA HIS A 237 12.24 -2.41 -33.21
C HIS A 237 11.35 -1.16 -33.26
N ASN A 238 10.02 -1.33 -33.37
CA ASN A 238 9.04 -0.23 -33.38
C ASN A 238 8.33 -0.06 -32.01
N PHE A 239 8.93 -0.54 -30.92
CA PHE A 239 8.34 -0.47 -29.59
C PHE A 239 8.19 0.99 -29.13
N SER A 240 6.94 1.44 -29.02
CA SER A 240 6.56 2.81 -28.65
C SER A 240 6.15 2.94 -27.17
N GLY A 241 6.59 1.99 -26.33
CA GLY A 241 6.31 1.96 -24.89
C GLY A 241 5.15 1.06 -24.48
N ILE A 242 4.45 0.40 -25.41
CA ILE A 242 3.50 -0.68 -25.09
C ILE A 242 3.53 -1.76 -26.18
N CYS A 243 3.51 -3.03 -25.79
CA CYS A 243 3.42 -4.17 -26.71
C CYS A 243 2.79 -5.39 -26.04
N SER A 244 2.23 -6.30 -26.83
CA SER A 244 1.78 -7.59 -26.30
C SER A 244 2.99 -8.49 -26.06
N SER A 245 2.90 -9.36 -25.05
CA SER A 245 3.86 -10.44 -24.84
C SER A 245 4.04 -11.31 -26.10
N THR A 246 3.02 -11.46 -26.95
CA THR A 246 3.13 -12.21 -28.21
C THR A 246 3.86 -11.46 -29.33
N ASP A 247 4.06 -10.15 -29.18
CA ASP A 247 4.83 -9.35 -30.13
C ASP A 247 6.35 -9.51 -29.90
N ILE A 248 6.75 -10.06 -28.75
CA ILE A 248 8.15 -10.28 -28.35
C ILE A 248 8.60 -11.67 -28.83
N THR A 249 9.61 -11.70 -29.70
CA THR A 249 10.18 -12.95 -30.24
C THR A 249 11.63 -13.18 -29.86
N ASP A 250 12.33 -12.13 -29.44
CA ASP A 250 13.79 -12.14 -29.31
C ASP A 250 14.25 -12.66 -27.94
N PHE A 251 13.33 -12.86 -27.00
CA PHE A 251 13.58 -13.54 -25.73
C PHE A 251 12.35 -14.27 -25.20
N SER A 252 12.59 -15.17 -24.25
CA SER A 252 11.53 -15.91 -23.57
C SER A 252 10.81 -15.00 -22.56
N VAL A 253 9.57 -14.62 -22.86
CA VAL A 253 8.71 -13.90 -21.90
C VAL A 253 8.40 -14.74 -20.66
N ASP A 254 8.50 -16.07 -20.75
CA ASP A 254 8.31 -17.00 -19.63
C ASP A 254 9.33 -16.76 -18.51
N ASP A 255 10.53 -16.28 -18.82
CA ASP A 255 11.54 -15.95 -17.81
C ASP A 255 11.08 -14.75 -16.96
N VAL A 256 10.39 -13.78 -17.58
CA VAL A 256 9.80 -12.63 -16.86
C VAL A 256 8.66 -13.10 -15.97
N PHE A 257 7.79 -13.98 -16.46
CA PHE A 257 6.71 -14.55 -15.64
C PHE A 257 7.26 -15.40 -14.51
N SER A 258 8.32 -16.17 -14.75
CA SER A 258 9.01 -16.92 -13.72
C SER A 258 9.53 -15.99 -12.64
N TYR A 259 10.27 -14.93 -13.01
CA TYR A 259 10.75 -13.91 -12.06
C TYR A 259 9.60 -13.33 -11.25
N ILE A 260 8.53 -12.87 -11.90
CA ILE A 260 7.39 -12.29 -11.21
C ILE A 260 6.73 -13.33 -10.29
N ASN A 261 6.52 -14.56 -10.72
CA ASN A 261 5.88 -15.58 -9.88
C ASN A 261 6.74 -16.04 -8.71
N THR A 262 8.06 -15.87 -8.80
CA THR A 262 9.00 -16.17 -7.72
C THR A 262 9.42 -14.95 -6.92
N TYR A 263 9.02 -13.73 -7.33
CA TYR A 263 9.41 -12.50 -6.62
C TYR A 263 8.83 -12.52 -5.22
N ASP A 264 9.74 -12.57 -4.25
CA ASP A 264 9.45 -12.76 -2.83
C ASP A 264 10.06 -11.66 -1.96
N CYS A 265 10.42 -10.51 -2.53
CA CYS A 265 10.91 -9.36 -1.79
C CYS A 265 9.79 -8.36 -1.45
N ASP A 266 10.14 -7.25 -0.79
CA ASP A 266 9.18 -6.20 -0.44
C ASP A 266 8.45 -5.60 -1.65
N LEU A 267 7.21 -5.19 -1.41
CA LEU A 267 6.37 -4.46 -2.35
C LEU A 267 5.91 -3.14 -1.72
N HIS A 268 5.82 -2.09 -2.53
CA HIS A 268 5.20 -0.86 -2.07
C HIS A 268 3.69 -1.04 -1.86
N LYS A 269 3.21 -0.65 -0.69
CA LYS A 269 1.77 -0.51 -0.41
C LYS A 269 1.37 0.95 -0.63
N ILE A 270 0.59 1.19 -1.67
CA ILE A 270 0.19 2.55 -2.09
C ILE A 270 -1.33 2.65 -2.04
N GLY A 271 -1.84 3.62 -1.27
CA GLY A 271 -3.27 3.88 -1.14
C GLY A 271 -3.95 3.02 -0.07
N PHE A 272 -5.26 2.84 -0.22
CA PHE A 272 -6.11 2.11 0.72
C PHE A 272 -6.61 0.82 0.06
N TYR A 273 -6.53 -0.30 0.78
CA TYR A 273 -7.00 -1.61 0.32
C TYR A 273 -8.49 -1.81 0.63
N LYS A 274 -9.26 -2.25 -0.36
CA LYS A 274 -10.71 -2.43 -0.20
C LYS A 274 -11.03 -3.45 0.89
N SER A 275 -10.24 -4.51 0.99
CA SER A 275 -10.34 -5.52 2.06
C SER A 275 -10.23 -4.93 3.47
N ALA A 276 -9.54 -3.80 3.64
CA ALA A 276 -9.37 -3.15 4.93
C ALA A 276 -10.50 -2.17 5.28
N LEU A 277 -11.43 -1.86 4.37
CA LEU A 277 -12.39 -0.76 4.55
C LEU A 277 -13.28 -0.94 5.78
N TYR A 278 -13.72 -2.18 6.02
CA TYR A 278 -14.66 -2.52 7.08
C TYR A 278 -13.96 -3.10 8.31
N CYS A 279 -12.62 -3.08 8.37
CA CYS A 279 -11.88 -3.46 9.57
C CYS A 279 -12.11 -2.46 10.71
N THR A 280 -11.88 -2.89 11.94
CA THR A 280 -12.03 -2.06 13.13
C THR A 280 -10.68 -1.76 13.77
N ALA A 281 -10.58 -0.62 14.44
CA ALA A 281 -9.37 -0.26 15.16
C ALA A 281 -9.17 -1.21 16.37
N PRO A 282 -7.92 -1.55 16.73
CA PRO A 282 -7.63 -2.47 17.82
C PRO A 282 -7.69 -1.79 19.19
N LEU A 283 -8.74 -1.01 19.44
CA LEU A 283 -8.95 -0.27 20.68
C LEU A 283 -9.65 -1.13 21.74
N ILE A 284 -9.38 -0.84 23.01
CA ILE A 284 -10.12 -1.38 24.16
C ILE A 284 -11.42 -0.60 24.40
N GLU A 285 -11.44 0.69 24.05
CA GLU A 285 -12.62 1.54 24.19
C GLU A 285 -13.79 1.01 23.37
N THR A 286 -14.98 0.97 23.98
CA THR A 286 -16.21 0.45 23.38
C THR A 286 -17.34 1.46 23.33
N GLU A 287 -17.22 2.63 23.96
CA GLU A 287 -18.25 3.66 23.94
C GLU A 287 -18.14 4.52 22.68
N TYR A 288 -19.17 4.49 21.82
CA TYR A 288 -19.18 5.20 20.54
C TYR A 288 -18.84 6.71 20.66
N ASN A 289 -19.33 7.39 21.70
CA ASN A 289 -19.08 8.81 21.93
C ASN A 289 -17.59 9.14 22.14
N LYS A 290 -16.85 8.22 22.78
CA LYS A 290 -15.41 8.37 23.00
C LYS A 290 -14.63 7.97 21.74
N LEU A 291 -15.04 6.91 21.05
CA LEU A 291 -14.47 6.49 19.78
C LEU A 291 -14.57 7.59 18.71
N ILE A 292 -15.72 8.25 18.58
CA ILE A 292 -15.88 9.38 17.65
C ILE A 292 -14.97 10.56 18.03
N LYS A 293 -14.78 10.84 19.32
CA LYS A 293 -13.84 11.88 19.77
C LYS A 293 -12.39 11.51 19.45
N LEU A 294 -12.04 10.22 19.51
CA LEU A 294 -10.72 9.72 19.11
C LEU A 294 -10.53 9.85 17.60
N ALA A 295 -11.49 9.37 16.80
CA ALA A 295 -11.45 9.45 15.35
C ALA A 295 -11.33 10.91 14.84
N LYS A 296 -12.03 11.86 15.47
CA LYS A 296 -11.93 13.30 15.17
C LYS A 296 -10.54 13.91 15.44
N LYS A 297 -9.75 13.32 16.34
CA LYS A 297 -8.39 13.77 16.68
C LYS A 297 -7.31 13.09 15.84
N GLU A 298 -7.65 11.99 15.20
CA GLU A 298 -6.73 11.20 14.40
C GLU A 298 -6.35 11.98 13.14
N LYS A 299 -5.05 12.01 12.84
CA LYS A 299 -4.51 12.70 11.65
C LYS A 299 -4.47 11.77 10.45
N ASN A 300 -4.31 10.48 10.70
CA ASN A 300 -4.35 9.48 9.65
C ASN A 300 -5.80 9.08 9.37
N PHE A 301 -6.36 9.53 8.24
CA PHE A 301 -7.77 9.27 7.94
C PHE A 301 -8.08 7.76 7.76
N MET A 302 -7.11 6.90 7.46
CA MET A 302 -7.33 5.44 7.45
C MET A 302 -7.65 4.94 8.86
N ARG A 303 -6.85 5.35 9.86
CA ARG A 303 -7.12 5.07 11.28
C ARG A 303 -8.45 5.65 11.72
N ALA A 304 -8.78 6.87 11.27
CA ALA A 304 -10.08 7.48 11.58
C ALA A 304 -11.27 6.64 11.08
N ILE A 305 -11.18 6.07 9.86
CA ILE A 305 -12.17 5.13 9.34
C ILE A 305 -12.29 3.91 10.26
N TRP A 306 -11.18 3.25 10.59
CA TRP A 306 -11.22 2.03 11.42
C TRP A 306 -11.71 2.27 12.85
N ILE A 307 -11.39 3.43 13.45
CA ILE A 307 -11.93 3.82 14.77
C ILE A 307 -13.43 4.08 14.67
N THR A 308 -13.88 4.66 13.56
CA THR A 308 -15.31 4.92 13.32
C THR A 308 -16.08 3.63 13.09
N ASN A 309 -15.49 2.64 12.40
CA ASN A 309 -16.08 1.30 12.28
C ASN A 309 -16.28 0.65 13.65
N SER A 310 -15.31 0.78 14.57
CA SER A 310 -15.49 0.35 15.98
C SER A 310 -16.66 1.09 16.66
N ALA A 311 -16.89 2.36 16.32
CA ALA A 311 -18.01 3.14 16.86
C ALA A 311 -19.37 2.69 16.28
N ILE A 312 -19.41 2.24 15.02
CA ILE A 312 -20.60 1.65 14.39
C ILE A 312 -20.98 0.37 15.10
N ASP A 313 -20.02 -0.52 15.36
CA ASP A 313 -20.24 -1.78 16.09
C ASP A 313 -20.81 -1.54 17.50
N SER A 314 -20.42 -0.41 18.11
CA SER A 314 -20.92 0.03 19.43
C SER A 314 -22.33 0.62 19.36
N ASN A 315 -22.54 1.59 18.47
CA ASN A 315 -23.83 2.24 18.27
C ASN A 315 -23.91 2.88 16.89
N ASP A 316 -24.68 2.24 16.02
CA ASP A 316 -24.90 2.69 14.66
C ASP A 316 -25.96 3.82 14.60
N CYS A 317 -25.52 5.04 14.85
CA CYS A 317 -26.36 6.23 14.81
C CYS A 317 -25.96 7.22 13.71
N MET A 318 -26.83 8.20 13.45
CA MET A 318 -26.64 9.16 12.35
C MET A 318 -25.33 9.95 12.44
N GLU A 319 -24.92 10.34 13.65
CA GLU A 319 -23.65 11.07 13.86
C GLU A 319 -22.45 10.21 13.42
N VAL A 320 -22.44 8.93 13.79
CA VAL A 320 -21.35 8.00 13.48
C VAL A 320 -21.29 7.76 11.97
N ARG A 321 -22.43 7.51 11.33
CA ARG A 321 -22.52 7.33 9.87
C ARG A 321 -22.05 8.56 9.10
N LEU A 322 -22.48 9.75 9.53
CA LEU A 322 -22.06 11.01 8.91
C LEU A 322 -20.54 11.22 9.05
N PHE A 323 -19.98 10.89 10.22
CA PHE A 323 -18.54 10.95 10.41
C PHE A 323 -17.79 9.96 9.51
N LEU A 324 -18.27 8.72 9.38
CA LEU A 324 -17.67 7.72 8.50
C LEU A 324 -17.66 8.19 7.04
N ALA A 325 -18.79 8.71 6.54
CA ALA A 325 -18.91 9.21 5.18
C ALA A 325 -17.92 10.34 4.89
N ASN A 326 -17.76 11.27 5.84
CA ASN A 326 -16.75 12.33 5.75
C ASN A 326 -15.31 11.79 5.82
N ALA A 327 -15.04 10.80 6.67
CA ALA A 327 -13.71 10.18 6.76
C ALA A 327 -13.33 9.47 5.45
N MET A 328 -14.28 8.75 4.83
CA MET A 328 -14.12 8.15 3.50
C MET A 328 -13.85 9.21 2.43
N LEU A 329 -14.59 10.33 2.44
CA LEU A 329 -14.37 11.43 1.52
C LEU A 329 -12.96 12.03 1.65
N ASN A 330 -12.48 12.23 2.88
CA ASN A 330 -11.14 12.75 3.16
C ASN A 330 -10.02 11.74 2.80
N MET A 331 -10.29 10.43 2.85
CA MET A 331 -9.41 9.39 2.30
C MET A 331 -9.53 9.23 0.77
N LEU A 332 -10.26 10.11 0.09
CA LEU A 332 -10.47 10.06 -1.36
C LEU A 332 -11.16 8.76 -1.82
N LEU A 333 -12.01 8.17 -0.96
CA LEU A 333 -12.84 7.01 -1.26
C LEU A 333 -14.23 7.47 -1.75
N PHE A 334 -14.25 8.10 -2.92
CA PHE A 334 -15.40 8.86 -3.39
C PHE A 334 -16.66 8.04 -3.61
N GLU A 335 -16.57 6.81 -4.12
CA GLU A 335 -17.76 5.96 -4.32
C GLU A 335 -18.38 5.54 -2.99
N GLU A 336 -17.55 5.10 -2.04
CA GLU A 336 -18.01 4.69 -0.70
C GLU A 336 -18.57 5.87 0.08
N ALA A 337 -17.91 7.02 0.01
CA ALA A 337 -18.41 8.25 0.60
C ALA A 337 -19.76 8.66 0.00
N TYR A 338 -19.89 8.64 -1.33
CA TYR A 338 -21.15 8.97 -2.01
C TYR A 338 -22.28 8.04 -1.56
N SER A 339 -22.04 6.72 -1.57
CA SER A 339 -23.03 5.75 -1.11
C SER A 339 -23.41 5.97 0.35
N ALA A 340 -22.44 6.24 1.22
CA ALA A 340 -22.71 6.48 2.63
C ALA A 340 -23.55 7.76 2.86
N PHE A 341 -23.28 8.83 2.12
CA PHE A 341 -24.11 10.04 2.19
C PHE A 341 -25.52 9.83 1.63
N GLU A 342 -25.69 9.07 0.55
CA GLU A 342 -27.02 8.75 0.00
C GLU A 342 -27.85 7.94 1.01
N GLU A 343 -27.26 6.98 1.73
CA GLU A 343 -27.96 6.25 2.80
C GLU A 343 -28.41 7.18 3.93
N ILE A 344 -27.59 8.17 4.30
CA ILE A 344 -27.98 9.20 5.28
C ILE A 344 -29.17 10.01 4.78
N LEU A 345 -29.14 10.45 3.52
CA LEU A 345 -30.20 11.28 2.92
C LEU A 345 -31.52 10.54 2.73
N LYS A 346 -31.51 9.20 2.63
CA LYS A 346 -32.74 8.40 2.64
C LYS A 346 -33.49 8.48 3.96
N VAL A 347 -32.76 8.64 5.08
CA VAL A 347 -33.33 8.72 6.43
C VAL A 347 -33.59 10.18 6.83
N GLN A 348 -32.65 11.07 6.50
CA GLN A 348 -32.71 12.50 6.82
C GLN A 348 -32.41 13.34 5.57
N SER A 349 -33.43 13.52 4.74
CA SER A 349 -33.32 14.17 3.43
C SER A 349 -32.98 15.66 3.49
N ASP A 350 -33.11 16.30 4.65
CA ASP A 350 -32.77 17.69 4.92
C ASP A 350 -31.36 17.89 5.51
N ASN A 351 -30.56 16.82 5.65
CA ASN A 351 -29.20 16.93 6.18
C ASN A 351 -28.27 17.65 5.18
N GLU A 352 -28.00 18.94 5.43
CA GLU A 352 -27.19 19.79 4.54
C GLU A 352 -25.73 19.34 4.40
N GLU A 353 -25.14 18.77 5.46
CA GLU A 353 -23.79 18.24 5.41
C GLU A 353 -23.71 17.04 4.47
N ALA A 354 -24.65 16.10 4.59
CA ALA A 354 -24.73 14.94 3.72
C ALA A 354 -25.02 15.33 2.26
N LYS A 355 -25.88 16.33 2.00
CA LYS A 355 -26.11 16.84 0.63
C LYS A 355 -24.83 17.38 0.01
N LYS A 356 -24.08 18.19 0.75
CA LYS A 356 -22.82 18.78 0.28
C LYS A 356 -21.77 17.70 0.05
N GLY A 357 -21.63 16.76 0.98
CA GLY A 357 -20.74 15.62 0.87
C GLY A 357 -21.05 14.73 -0.33
N ALA A 358 -22.33 14.36 -0.52
CA ALA A 358 -22.80 13.57 -1.65
C ALA A 358 -22.50 14.27 -2.99
N LEU A 359 -22.80 15.56 -3.11
CA LEU A 359 -22.53 16.34 -4.32
C LEU A 359 -21.04 16.37 -4.65
N LEU A 360 -20.18 16.57 -3.65
CA LEU A 360 -18.74 16.62 -3.83
C LEU A 360 -18.19 15.25 -4.24
N ALA A 361 -18.57 14.19 -3.53
CA ALA A 361 -18.17 12.82 -3.84
C ALA A 361 -18.60 12.42 -5.26
N LYS A 362 -19.87 12.65 -5.62
CA LYS A 362 -20.42 12.38 -6.96
C LYS A 362 -19.68 13.12 -8.06
N THR A 363 -19.25 14.35 -7.81
CA THR A 363 -18.46 15.14 -8.76
C THR A 363 -17.14 14.45 -9.09
N PHE A 364 -16.47 13.84 -8.10
CA PHE A 364 -15.22 13.12 -8.32
C PHE A 364 -15.44 11.75 -8.95
N VAL A 365 -16.49 11.02 -8.55
CA VAL A 365 -16.87 9.76 -9.23
C VAL A 365 -17.10 9.98 -10.72
N GLY A 366 -17.70 11.09 -11.14
CA GLY A 366 -17.91 11.40 -12.55
C GLY A 366 -16.66 11.88 -13.31
N LYS A 367 -15.57 12.23 -12.60
CA LYS A 367 -14.30 12.67 -13.19
C LYS A 367 -13.34 11.50 -13.42
N LEU A 368 -13.32 10.56 -12.48
CA LEU A 368 -12.52 9.33 -12.52
C LEU A 368 -13.10 8.39 -13.59
#